data_AF-A0A2N1F3W2-F1
#
_entry.id   AF-A0A2N1F3W2-F1
#
_cell.length_a   1.000
_cell.length_b   1.000
_cell.length_c   1.000
_cell.angle_alpha   90.00
_cell.angle_beta   90.00
_cell.angle_gamma   90.00
#
_symmetry.space_group_name_H-M   'P 1'
#
loop_
_entity.id
_entity.type
_entity.pdbx_description
1 polymer ?
#
loop_
_entity_poly.entity_id
_entity_poly.type
_entity_poly.pdbx_seq_one_letter_code
_entity_poly.pdbx_strand_id
1 'polypeptide(L)' 'MLNKYFRIIVGSFVLISVVLTVYVNPNWIWFTVFIGLNLIQSAFTKWCLLETILMKVFKIQK' A
#
# COMPACT_ATOMS: atom_id res chain seq x y z
N MET A 1 -10.17 14.83 1.44
CA MET A 1 -10.69 13.96 0.36
C MET A 1 -9.53 13.11 -0.08
N LEU A 2 -9.60 11.80 0.17
CA LEU A 2 -8.55 10.86 -0.24
C LEU A 2 -8.45 10.95 -1.77
N ASN A 3 -7.44 11.65 -2.28
CA ASN A 3 -7.33 12.00 -3.70
C ASN A 3 -7.55 10.75 -4.55
N LYS A 4 -8.32 10.83 -5.64
CA LYS A 4 -8.61 9.65 -6.49
C LYS A 4 -7.32 8.94 -6.93
N TYR A 5 -6.27 9.72 -7.13
CA TYR A 5 -4.89 9.28 -7.34
C TYR A 5 -4.35 8.39 -6.22
N PHE A 6 -4.61 8.71 -4.95
CA PHE A 6 -4.19 7.91 -3.81
C PHE A 6 -4.77 6.49 -3.86
N ARG A 7 -6.08 6.34 -4.07
CA ARG A 7 -6.73 5.01 -4.16
C ARG A 7 -6.14 4.15 -5.28
N ILE A 8 -5.83 4.77 -6.42
CA ILE A 8 -5.24 4.09 -7.58
C ILE A 8 -3.81 3.64 -7.27
N ILE A 9 -3.00 4.51 -6.67
CA ILE A 9 -1.60 4.18 -6.34
C ILE A 9 -1.54 3.06 -5.28
N VAL A 10 -2.37 3.15 -4.23
CA VAL A 10 -2.49 2.09 -3.21
C VAL A 10 -2.87 0.76 -3.86
N GLY A 11 -3.90 0.77 -4.71
CA GLY A 11 -4.37 -0.45 -5.39
C GLY A 11 -3.31 -1.07 -6.30
N SER A 12 -2.58 -0.24 -7.05
CA SER A 12 -1.47 -0.69 -7.90
C SER A 12 -0.33 -1.31 -7.08
N PHE A 13 0.03 -0.69 -5.95
CA PHE A 13 1.09 -1.20 -5.07
C PHE A 13 0.76 -2.57 -4.47
N VAL A 14 -0.52 -2.79 -4.12
CA VAL A 14 -1.00 -4.10 -3.64
C VAL A 14 -0.97 -5.15 -4.76
N LEU A 15 -1.41 -4.81 -5.97
CA LEU A 15 -1.35 -5.72 -7.12
C LEU A 15 0.09 -6.12 -7.45
N ILE A 16 1.02 -5.16 -7.43
CA ILE A 16 2.46 -5.43 -7.64
C ILE A 16 3.00 -6.38 -6.57
N SER A 17 2.63 -6.18 -5.29
CA SER A 17 3.06 -7.07 -4.20
C SER A 17 2.53 -8.51 -4.36
N VAL A 18 1.27 -8.65 -4.82
CA VAL A 18 0.66 -9.96 -5.10
C VAL A 18 1.37 -10.66 -6.26
N VAL A 19 1.61 -9.96 -7.38
CA VAL A 19 2.32 -10.52 -8.54
C VAL A 19 3.71 -11.00 -8.10
N LEU A 20 4.43 -10.19 -7.33
CA LEU A 20 5.78 -10.54 -6.89
C LEU A 20 5.79 -11.73 -5.92
N THR A 21 4.72 -11.92 -5.13
CA THR A 21 4.52 -13.11 -4.30
C THR A 21 4.40 -14.38 -5.15
N VAL A 22 3.67 -14.32 -6.26
CA VAL A 22 3.47 -15.48 -7.15
C VAL A 22 4.75 -15.82 -7.91
N TYR A 23 5.51 -14.81 -8.35
CA TYR A 23 6.71 -15.01 -9.18
C TYR A 23 7.98 -15.34 -8.41
N VAL A 24 8.15 -14.88 -7.16
CA VAL A 24 9.39 -15.06 -6.40
C VAL A 24 9.30 -16.27 -5.48
N ASN A 25 8.35 -16.26 -4.52
CA ASN A 25 8.21 -17.34 -3.54
C ASN A 25 6.88 -17.19 -2.76
N PRO A 26 6.07 -18.24 -2.56
CA PRO A 26 4.82 -18.15 -1.79
C PRO A 26 4.98 -17.62 -0.35
N ASN A 27 6.17 -17.69 0.26
CA ASN A 27 6.42 -17.08 1.57
C ASN A 27 6.28 -15.54 1.57
N TRP A 28 6.29 -14.88 0.41
CA TRP A 28 6.02 -13.44 0.29
C TRP A 28 4.56 -13.05 0.57
N ILE A 29 3.64 -14.02 0.66
CA ILE A 29 2.24 -13.74 1.00
C ILE A 29 2.12 -13.09 2.38
N TRP A 30 3.00 -13.47 3.32
CA TRP A 30 3.06 -12.84 4.64
C TRP A 30 3.41 -11.35 4.56
N PHE A 31 4.26 -10.96 3.62
CA PHE A 31 4.60 -9.56 3.37
C PHE A 31 3.41 -8.79 2.79
N THR A 32 2.71 -9.39 1.81
CA THR A 32 1.49 -8.83 1.22
C THR A 32 0.36 -8.68 2.24
N VAL A 33 0.17 -9.67 3.11
CA VAL A 33 -0.80 -9.64 4.22
C VAL A 33 -0.43 -8.56 5.24
N PHE A 34 0.85 -8.41 5.57
CA PHE A 34 1.32 -7.38 6.48
C PHE A 34 1.03 -5.96 5.93
N ILE A 35 1.32 -5.73 4.65
CA ILE A 35 0.99 -4.46 3.97
C ILE A 35 -0.53 -4.23 3.97
N GLY A 36 -1.32 -5.26 3.64
CA GLY A 36 -2.79 -5.21 3.64
C GLY A 36 -3.37 -4.88 5.02
N LEU A 37 -2.83 -5.48 6.08
CA LEU A 37 -3.29 -5.25 7.45
C LEU A 37 -3.01 -3.80 7.91
N ASN A 38 -1.82 -3.27 7.56
CA ASN A 38 -1.46 -1.87 7.81
C ASN A 38 -2.36 -0.89 7.03
N LEU A 39 -2.75 -1.24 5.80
CA LEU A 39 -3.71 -0.46 4.99
C LEU A 39 -5.10 -0.45 5.60
N ILE A 40 -5.58 -1.61 6.07
CA ILE A 40 -6.88 -1.73 6.75
C ILE A 40 -6.87 -0.91 8.04
N GLN A 41 -5.83 -1.03 8.87
CA GLN A 41 -5.68 -0.22 10.07
C GLN A 41 -5.74 1.28 9.75
N SER A 42 -5.04 1.71 8.71
CA SER A 42 -5.06 3.10 8.24
C SER A 42 -6.45 3.59 7.80
N ALA A 43 -7.27 2.72 7.23
CA ALA A 43 -8.64 3.08 6.81
C ALA A 43 -9.53 3.38 8.02
N PHE A 44 -9.30 2.70 9.14
CA PHE A 44 -10.06 2.89 10.38
C PHE A 44 -9.54 4.06 11.23
N THR A 45 -8.22 4.22 11.40
CA THR A 45 -7.65 5.27 12.26
C THR A 45 -7.49 6.63 11.56
N LYS A 46 -7.77 6.71 10.25
CA LYS A 46 -7.49 7.89 9.39
C LYS A 46 -6.03 8.35 9.40
N TRP A 47 -5.13 7.58 10.02
CA TRP A 47 -3.71 7.82 10.06
C TRP A 47 -3.05 6.95 9.01
N CYS A 48 -2.77 7.55 7.86
CA CYS A 48 -2.32 6.82 6.70
C CYS A 48 -0.79 6.73 6.66
N LEU A 49 -0.25 5.65 7.23
CA LEU A 49 1.17 5.30 7.11
C LEU A 49 1.57 5.20 5.64
N LEU A 50 0.69 4.69 4.79
CA LEU A 50 0.93 4.61 3.36
C LEU A 50 0.95 5.99 2.70
N GLU A 51 0.09 6.93 3.09
CA GLU A 51 0.15 8.33 2.61
C GLU A 51 1.45 9.01 3.04
N THR A 52 1.94 8.71 4.25
CA THR A 52 3.23 9.20 4.74
C THR A 52 4.40 8.61 3.94
N ILE A 53 4.39 7.30 3.68
CA ILE A 53 5.42 6.62 2.86
C ILE A 53 5.37 7.10 1.42
N LEU A 54 4.17 7.28 0.85
CA LEU A 54 3.99 7.71 -0.52
C LEU A 54 4.38 9.18 -0.71
N MET A 55 4.04 10.07 0.24
CA MET A 55 4.59 11.44 0.27
C MET A 55 6.12 11.43 0.35
N LYS A 56 6.71 10.51 1.11
CA LYS A 56 8.15 10.44 1.33
C LYS A 56 8.94 9.80 0.18
N VAL A 57 8.37 8.80 -0.48
CA VAL A 57 8.99 8.07 -1.61
C VAL A 57 8.73 8.76 -2.94
N PHE A 58 7.50 9.24 -3.17
CA PHE A 58 7.10 9.86 -4.44
C PHE A 58 7.22 11.38 -4.46
N LYS A 59 7.58 12.04 -3.34
CA LYS A 59 7.74 13.50 -3.21
C LYS A 59 6.55 14.30 -3.76
N ILE A 60 5.34 13.72 -3.73
CA ILE A 60 4.11 14.40 -4.14
C ILE A 60 3.76 15.38 -3.02
N GLN A 61 4.07 16.66 -3.26
CA GLN A 61 3.66 17.77 -2.42
C GLN A 61 2.13 17.89 -2.42
N LYS A 62 1.61 18.18 -1.23
CA LYS A 62 0.19 18.41 -0.92
C LYS A 62 -0.41 19.51 -1.76
#